data_AF-A0A7V5PAP0-F1
#
_entry.id   AF-A0A7V5PAP0-F1
#
_cell.length_a   1.000
_cell.length_b   1.000
_cell.length_c   1.000
_cell.angle_alpha   90.00
_cell.angle_beta   90.00
_cell.angle_gamma   90.00
#
_symmetry.space_group_name_H-M   'P 1'
#
loop_
_entity.id
_entity.type
_entity.pdbx_description
1 polymer ?
#
loop_
_entity_poly.entity_id
_entity_poly.type
_entity_poly.pdbx_seq_one_letter_code
_entity_poly.pdbx_strand_id
1 'polypeptide(L)'
;MKWYERLLVALIALSALAMWLPWVWHRAAALVLTGLDLHEFIRFMGEVRTGQVRASALPLCAPLLVQALTLAGIAGCSHWTVYGKGTALALAAWLVAVIYPPLEQPKVLATIWLLLLAAFVAMVFIHPAACFRVALLAIAGLAASVPPLVQFLVLLPALDRLYGRPVTVGVGFYLEAAAGLGCLVVGLAAGAVCRPGRHFSAAAAIRQG
;
A
#
# COMPACT_ATOMS: atom_id res chain seq x y z
N MET A 1 15.56 -13.11 -4.63
CA MET A 1 14.09 -13.02 -4.56
C MET A 1 13.47 -14.00 -5.53
N LYS A 2 12.40 -14.69 -5.13
CA LYS A 2 11.64 -15.60 -6.02
C LYS A 2 10.71 -14.80 -6.95
N TRP A 3 10.16 -15.43 -7.99
CA TRP A 3 9.33 -14.73 -8.99
C TRP A 3 8.08 -14.09 -8.37
N TYR A 4 7.42 -14.77 -7.42
CA TYR A 4 6.22 -14.26 -6.75
C TYR A 4 6.51 -13.06 -5.84
N GLU A 5 7.69 -13.01 -5.19
CA GLU A 5 8.10 -11.85 -4.38
C GLU A 5 8.27 -10.63 -5.29
N ARG A 6 8.91 -10.81 -6.45
CA ARG A 6 9.08 -9.74 -7.44
C ARG A 6 7.75 -9.23 -7.97
N LEU A 7 6.81 -10.15 -8.25
CA LEU A 7 5.49 -9.79 -8.75
C LEU A 7 4.66 -9.05 -7.69
N LEU A 8 4.68 -9.49 -6.43
CA LEU A 8 4.02 -8.77 -5.33
C LEU A 8 4.58 -7.35 -5.16
N VAL A 9 5.91 -7.19 -5.19
CA VAL A 9 6.54 -5.86 -5.12
C VAL A 9 6.14 -4.98 -6.31
N ALA A 10 6.07 -5.55 -7.52
CA ALA A 10 5.61 -4.82 -8.70
C ALA A 10 4.14 -4.39 -8.58
N LEU A 11 3.27 -5.24 -8.01
CA LEU A 11 1.86 -4.91 -7.79
C LEU A 11 1.66 -3.85 -6.70
N ILE A 12 2.43 -3.89 -5.61
CA ILE A 12 2.40 -2.83 -4.59
C ILE A 12 2.91 -1.50 -5.20
N ALA A 13 3.94 -1.55 -6.04
CA ALA A 13 4.40 -0.38 -6.77
C ALA A 13 3.34 0.14 -7.76
N LEU A 14 2.59 -0.75 -8.40
CA LEU A 14 1.49 -0.38 -9.29
C LEU A 14 0.34 0.28 -8.54
N SER A 15 0.01 -0.21 -7.34
CA SER A 15 -0.94 0.43 -6.41
C SER A 15 -0.47 1.83 -6.04
N ALA A 16 0.79 2.01 -5.66
CA ALA A 16 1.33 3.36 -5.45
C ALA A 16 1.14 4.23 -6.70
N LEU A 17 1.54 3.75 -7.89
CA LEU A 17 1.40 4.50 -9.16
C LEU A 17 -0.04 4.92 -9.47
N ALA A 18 -1.04 4.13 -9.05
CA ALA A 18 -2.44 4.45 -9.23
C ALA A 18 -2.86 5.74 -8.51
N MET A 19 -2.13 6.17 -7.48
CA MET A 19 -2.39 7.42 -6.75
C MET A 19 -2.10 8.68 -7.57
N TRP A 20 -1.20 8.62 -8.55
CA TRP A 20 -0.91 9.74 -9.46
C TRP A 20 -1.88 9.78 -10.65
N LEU A 21 -2.68 8.74 -10.84
CA LEU A 21 -3.63 8.68 -11.92
C LEU A 21 -4.96 9.35 -11.52
N PRO A 22 -5.80 9.70 -12.51
CA PRO A 22 -7.15 10.21 -12.27
C PRO A 22 -8.02 9.21 -11.49
N TRP A 23 -8.50 9.58 -10.30
CA TRP A 23 -9.50 8.81 -9.55
C TRP A 23 -10.91 9.32 -9.84
N VAL A 24 -11.04 10.63 -10.03
CA VAL A 24 -12.26 11.27 -10.52
C VAL A 24 -12.00 11.82 -11.91
N TRP A 25 -12.76 11.34 -12.88
CA TRP A 25 -12.78 11.90 -14.22
C TRP A 25 -13.97 12.83 -14.36
N HIS A 26 -13.75 14.09 -14.73
CA HIS A 26 -14.83 15.05 -14.91
C HIS A 26 -14.50 16.07 -16.00
N ARG A 27 -15.30 16.10 -17.08
CA ARG A 27 -15.00 16.88 -18.29
C ARG A 27 -15.14 18.40 -18.13
N ALA A 28 -15.89 18.85 -17.13
CA ALA A 28 -16.29 20.25 -16.96
C ALA A 28 -15.65 20.95 -15.75
N ALA A 29 -14.67 20.32 -15.10
CA ALA A 29 -13.93 20.96 -14.02
C ALA A 29 -12.44 20.82 -14.32
N ALA A 30 -11.71 21.92 -14.19
CA ALA A 30 -10.25 21.97 -14.32
C ALA A 30 -9.50 21.19 -13.22
N LEU A 31 -10.13 20.22 -12.55
CA LEU A 31 -9.50 19.35 -11.57
C LEU A 31 -9.88 17.90 -11.87
N VAL A 32 -9.07 17.27 -12.72
CA VAL A 32 -8.92 15.82 -12.67
C VAL A 32 -8.31 15.52 -11.30
N LEU A 33 -9.11 15.06 -10.34
CA LEU A 33 -8.57 14.72 -9.02
C LEU A 33 -7.78 13.42 -9.12
N THR A 34 -6.49 13.53 -8.87
CA THR A 34 -5.65 12.36 -8.63
C THR A 34 -5.99 11.75 -7.27
N GLY A 35 -5.55 10.52 -7.02
CA GLY A 35 -5.67 9.92 -5.70
C GLY A 35 -4.93 10.73 -4.62
N LEU A 36 -3.82 11.37 -5.01
CA LEU A 36 -3.08 12.31 -4.16
C LEU A 36 -3.93 13.54 -3.82
N ASP A 37 -4.48 14.23 -4.81
CA ASP A 37 -5.28 15.43 -4.54
C ASP A 37 -6.54 15.11 -3.74
N LEU A 38 -7.10 13.92 -3.94
CA LEU A 38 -8.29 13.47 -3.23
C LEU A 38 -8.07 13.40 -1.72
N HIS A 39 -6.91 12.96 -1.22
CA HIS A 39 -6.67 12.87 0.22
C HIS A 39 -6.71 14.24 0.89
N GLU A 40 -6.28 15.27 0.18
CA GLU A 40 -6.20 16.64 0.69
C GLU A 40 -7.56 17.33 0.50
N PHE A 41 -8.18 17.13 -0.65
CA PHE A 41 -9.53 17.61 -0.96
C PHE A 41 -10.56 17.21 0.10
N ILE A 42 -10.52 15.97 0.58
CA ILE A 42 -11.52 15.49 1.56
C ILE A 42 -11.40 16.18 2.92
N ARG A 43 -10.24 16.74 3.26
CA ARG A 43 -10.06 17.53 4.48
C ARG A 43 -10.84 18.84 4.42
N PHE A 44 -11.06 19.36 3.21
CA PHE A 44 -11.78 20.60 2.96
C PHE A 44 -13.28 20.38 2.69
N MET A 45 -13.72 19.14 2.45
CA MET A 45 -15.14 18.86 2.25
C MET A 45 -15.98 19.11 3.51
N GLY A 46 -16.96 20.00 3.38
CA GLY A 46 -17.88 20.35 4.48
C GLY A 46 -18.65 19.15 5.04
N GLU A 47 -19.05 18.20 4.20
CA GLU A 47 -19.76 16.98 4.63
C GLU A 47 -18.89 16.04 5.49
N VAL A 48 -17.57 15.99 5.22
CA VAL A 48 -16.63 15.19 6.01
C VAL A 48 -16.37 15.89 7.35
N ARG A 49 -16.18 17.21 7.32
CA ARG A 49 -15.96 18.04 8.53
C ARG A 49 -17.15 18.06 9.48
N THR A 50 -18.37 18.02 8.93
CA THR A 50 -19.62 17.96 9.73
C THR A 50 -19.95 16.54 10.18
N GLY A 51 -19.17 15.53 9.76
CA GLY A 51 -19.38 14.13 10.13
C GLY A 51 -20.57 13.47 9.43
N GLN A 52 -21.14 14.11 8.40
CA GLN A 52 -22.20 13.52 7.57
C GLN A 52 -21.68 12.31 6.78
N VAL A 53 -20.42 12.38 6.33
CA VAL A 53 -19.72 11.30 5.65
C VAL A 53 -18.54 10.86 6.50
N ARG A 54 -18.52 9.58 6.89
CA ARG A 54 -17.43 8.96 7.65
C ARG A 54 -16.26 8.60 6.73
N ALA A 55 -15.65 9.63 6.14
CA ALA A 55 -14.43 9.48 5.35
C ALA A 55 -13.21 10.01 6.11
N SER A 56 -12.04 9.43 5.84
CA SER A 56 -10.78 9.90 6.40
C SER A 56 -9.67 9.90 5.35
N ALA A 57 -8.71 10.82 5.48
CA ALA A 57 -7.60 10.98 4.55
C ALA A 57 -6.57 9.87 4.67
N LEU A 58 -6.39 9.32 5.87
CA LEU A 58 -5.33 8.35 6.14
C LEU A 58 -5.41 7.08 5.25
N PRO A 59 -6.58 6.43 5.07
CA PRO A 59 -6.65 5.22 4.25
C PRO A 59 -6.47 5.50 2.76
N LEU A 60 -6.72 6.73 2.28
CA LEU A 60 -6.40 7.12 0.90
C LEU A 60 -4.88 7.13 0.67
N CYS A 61 -4.08 7.39 1.70
CA CYS A 61 -2.62 7.40 1.62
C CYS A 61 -1.98 6.02 1.82
N ALA A 62 -2.76 4.97 2.09
CA ALA A 62 -2.26 3.64 2.40
C ALA A 62 -1.34 3.04 1.32
N PRO A 63 -1.62 3.17 0.00
CA PRO A 63 -0.73 2.67 -1.05
C PRO A 63 0.71 3.15 -0.93
N LEU A 64 0.90 4.44 -0.68
CA LEU A 64 2.21 5.07 -0.64
C LEU A 64 2.97 4.69 0.63
N LEU A 65 2.27 4.62 1.78
CA LEU A 65 2.87 4.16 3.05
C LEU A 65 3.31 2.70 2.97
N VAL A 66 2.47 1.84 2.41
CA VAL A 66 2.80 0.42 2.24
C VAL A 66 3.97 0.24 1.27
N GLN A 67 4.01 1.00 0.18
CA GLN A 67 5.14 0.97 -0.75
C GLN A 67 6.43 1.43 -0.08
N ALA A 68 6.39 2.50 0.73
CA ALA A 68 7.56 2.96 1.48
C ALA A 68 8.08 1.88 2.45
N LEU A 69 7.19 1.22 3.20
CA LEU A 69 7.52 0.10 4.09
C LEU A 69 8.10 -1.09 3.32
N THR A 70 7.54 -1.40 2.16
CA THR A 70 8.00 -2.51 1.30
C THR A 70 9.42 -2.23 0.77
N LEU A 71 9.69 -1.02 0.30
CA LEU A 71 11.03 -0.60 -0.14
C LEU A 71 12.05 -0.64 1.01
N ALA A 72 11.68 -0.17 2.20
CA ALA A 72 12.53 -0.26 3.39
C ALA A 72 12.84 -1.73 3.75
N GLY A 73 11.83 -2.60 3.75
CA GLY A 73 12.01 -4.03 4.01
C GLY A 73 12.91 -4.73 2.98
N ILE A 74 12.77 -4.41 1.70
CA ILE A 74 13.63 -4.94 0.63
C ILE A 74 15.07 -4.46 0.80
N ALA A 75 15.28 -3.18 1.12
CA ALA A 75 16.61 -2.62 1.37
C ALA A 75 17.32 -3.34 2.53
N GLY A 76 16.58 -3.73 3.57
CA GLY A 76 17.08 -4.47 4.72
C GLY A 76 17.42 -5.94 4.42
N CYS A 77 16.56 -6.64 3.65
CA CYS A 77 16.70 -8.08 3.40
C CYS A 77 17.54 -8.44 2.16
N SER A 78 17.77 -7.51 1.24
CA SER A 78 18.36 -7.82 -0.06
C SER A 78 19.90 -7.77 -0.07
N HIS A 79 20.51 -8.59 -0.93
CA HIS A 79 21.95 -8.56 -1.26
C HIS A 79 22.32 -7.37 -2.17
N TRP A 80 21.46 -6.37 -2.27
CA TRP A 80 21.70 -5.19 -3.11
C TRP A 80 22.94 -4.43 -2.65
N THR A 81 23.59 -3.77 -3.61
CA THR A 81 24.70 -2.85 -3.35
C THR A 81 24.26 -1.75 -2.38
N VAL A 82 25.23 -1.14 -1.69
CA VAL A 82 24.96 -0.01 -0.77
C VAL A 82 24.19 1.11 -1.49
N TYR A 83 24.52 1.37 -2.76
CA TYR A 83 23.79 2.32 -3.60
C TYR A 83 22.34 1.91 -3.83
N GLY A 84 22.07 0.64 -4.16
CA GLY A 84 20.70 0.15 -4.35
C GLY A 84 19.84 0.27 -3.08
N LYS A 85 20.42 -0.02 -1.92
CA LYS A 85 19.77 0.18 -0.62
C LYS A 85 19.50 1.66 -0.35
N GLY A 86 20.49 2.52 -0.60
CA GLY A 86 20.36 3.97 -0.49
C GLY A 86 19.23 4.52 -1.38
N THR A 87 19.15 4.08 -2.64
CA THR A 87 18.07 4.50 -3.55
C THR A 87 16.69 4.04 -3.10
N ALA A 88 16.56 2.82 -2.58
CA ALA A 88 15.28 2.31 -2.09
C ALA A 88 14.80 3.08 -0.84
N LEU A 89 15.72 3.38 0.08
CA LEU A 89 15.42 4.19 1.27
C LEU A 89 15.11 5.65 0.91
N ALA A 90 15.83 6.23 -0.04
CA ALA A 90 15.54 7.58 -0.54
C ALA A 90 14.17 7.66 -1.22
N LEU A 91 13.78 6.62 -1.98
CA LEU A 91 12.46 6.55 -2.58
C LEU A 91 11.37 6.36 -1.51
N ALA A 92 11.58 5.50 -0.52
CA ALA A 92 10.66 5.33 0.60
C ALA A 92 10.46 6.65 1.39
N ALA A 93 11.56 7.36 1.65
CA ALA A 93 11.57 8.68 2.25
C ALA A 93 10.74 9.69 1.45
N TRP A 94 10.97 9.73 0.14
CA TRP A 94 10.26 10.62 -0.77
C TRP A 94 8.75 10.32 -0.78
N LEU A 95 8.34 9.05 -0.83
CA LEU A 95 6.94 8.66 -0.78
C LEU A 95 6.24 9.14 0.50
N VAL A 96 6.91 9.05 1.66
CA VAL A 96 6.36 9.58 2.91
C VAL A 96 6.25 11.10 2.89
N ALA A 97 7.27 11.79 2.35
CA ALA A 97 7.27 13.24 2.24
C ALA A 97 6.17 13.77 1.31
N VAL A 98 5.79 13.01 0.27
CA VAL A 98 4.67 13.33 -0.61
C VAL A 98 3.33 13.31 0.14
N ILE A 99 3.16 12.42 1.12
CA ILE A 99 1.92 12.31 1.90
C ILE A 99 1.84 13.35 3.02
N TYR A 100 2.96 13.59 3.69
CA TYR A 100 3.04 14.49 4.83
C TYR A 100 4.10 15.55 4.57
N PRO A 101 3.69 16.75 4.14
CA PRO A 101 4.60 17.88 4.05
C PRO A 101 5.26 18.09 5.42
N PRO A 102 6.60 18.10 5.50
CA PRO A 102 7.30 18.07 6.78
C PRO A 102 7.03 19.27 7.68
N LEU A 103 6.52 20.36 7.11
CA LEU A 103 6.24 21.61 7.81
C LEU A 103 4.85 21.62 8.49
N GLU A 104 3.91 20.78 8.07
CA GLU A 104 2.52 20.88 8.55
C GLU A 104 2.26 20.02 9.80
N GLN A 105 2.86 18.83 9.89
CA GLN A 105 2.55 17.84 10.93
C GLN A 105 3.80 17.08 11.42
N PRO A 106 4.74 17.75 12.12
CA PRO A 106 6.04 17.18 12.48
C PRO A 106 5.92 15.93 13.39
N LYS A 107 4.89 15.87 14.24
CA LYS A 107 4.64 14.71 15.12
C LYS A 107 4.24 13.45 14.35
N VAL A 108 3.36 13.60 13.36
CA VAL A 108 2.88 12.48 12.52
C VAL A 108 4.04 11.94 11.68
N LEU A 109 4.82 12.86 11.10
CA LEU A 109 6.00 12.51 10.33
C LEU A 109 7.01 11.71 11.19
N ALA A 110 7.30 12.17 12.42
CA ALA A 110 8.19 11.44 13.32
C ALA A 110 7.70 10.02 13.64
N THR A 111 6.39 9.84 13.87
CA THR A 111 5.80 8.51 14.07
C THR A 111 5.97 7.62 12.84
N ILE A 112 5.74 8.13 11.63
CA ILE A 112 5.92 7.37 10.40
C ILE A 112 7.39 6.98 10.20
N TRP A 113 8.32 7.88 10.47
CA TRP A 113 9.76 7.56 10.43
C TRP A 113 10.15 6.48 11.42
N LEU A 114 9.64 6.54 12.65
CA LEU A 114 9.86 5.50 13.65
C LEU A 114 9.30 4.16 13.20
N LEU A 115 8.13 4.12 12.56
CA LEU A 115 7.55 2.90 12.00
C LEU A 115 8.37 2.35 10.83
N LEU A 116 8.83 3.20 9.91
CA LEU A 116 9.73 2.81 8.82
C LEU A 116 11.05 2.24 9.35
N LEU A 117 11.64 2.89 10.36
CA LEU A 117 12.88 2.45 10.99
C LEU A 117 12.67 1.12 11.72
N ALA A 118 11.60 0.98 12.50
CA ALA A 118 11.27 -0.26 13.20
C ALA A 118 11.03 -1.40 12.22
N ALA A 119 10.31 -1.16 11.12
CA ALA A 119 10.09 -2.15 10.06
C ALA A 119 11.40 -2.57 9.38
N PHE A 120 12.27 -1.59 9.07
CA PHE A 120 13.60 -1.85 8.53
C PHE A 120 14.44 -2.72 9.48
N VAL A 121 14.54 -2.33 10.75
CA VAL A 121 15.27 -3.07 11.78
C VAL A 121 14.71 -4.47 11.96
N ALA A 122 13.41 -4.62 12.17
CA ALA A 122 12.77 -5.93 12.35
C ALA A 122 13.04 -6.87 11.17
N MET A 123 12.97 -6.37 9.94
CA MET A 123 13.22 -7.16 8.73
C MET A 123 14.68 -7.58 8.58
N VAL A 124 15.64 -6.72 8.95
CA VAL A 124 17.08 -7.02 8.93
C VAL A 124 17.42 -8.14 9.90
N PHE A 125 16.85 -8.13 11.11
CA PHE A 125 17.25 -9.07 12.16
C PHE A 125 16.46 -10.38 12.20
N ILE A 126 15.20 -10.38 11.77
CA ILE A 126 14.32 -11.55 11.95
C ILE A 126 14.40 -12.54 10.77
N HIS A 127 14.92 -12.11 9.60
CA HIS A 127 15.01 -12.90 8.37
C HIS A 127 13.86 -13.92 8.19
N PRO A 128 12.60 -13.45 8.16
CA PRO A 128 11.45 -14.33 8.24
C PRO A 128 11.45 -15.38 7.12
N ALA A 129 10.92 -16.56 7.44
CA ALA A 129 10.73 -17.65 6.49
C ALA A 129 10.03 -17.15 5.21
N ALA A 130 10.39 -17.73 4.06
CA ALA A 130 9.89 -17.26 2.77
C ALA A 130 8.35 -17.22 2.70
N CYS A 131 7.67 -18.20 3.30
CA CYS A 131 6.21 -18.27 3.34
C CYS A 131 5.61 -17.09 4.12
N PHE A 132 6.25 -16.71 5.23
CA PHE A 132 5.81 -15.58 6.04
C PHE A 132 6.02 -14.26 5.30
N ARG A 133 7.15 -14.08 4.60
CA ARG A 133 7.39 -12.88 3.78
C ARG A 133 6.34 -12.70 2.69
N VAL A 134 5.99 -13.78 2.00
CA VAL A 134 4.93 -13.75 0.98
C VAL A 134 3.59 -13.35 1.58
N ALA A 135 3.20 -13.98 2.69
CA ALA A 135 1.95 -13.66 3.36
C ALA A 135 1.94 -12.19 3.79
N LEU A 136 3.04 -11.69 4.36
CA LEU A 136 3.18 -10.30 4.75
C LEU A 136 3.08 -9.34 3.56
N LEU A 137 3.76 -9.62 2.44
CA LEU A 137 3.67 -8.80 1.23
C LEU A 137 2.27 -8.83 0.60
N ALA A 138 1.59 -9.98 0.61
CA ALA A 138 0.23 -10.09 0.10
C ALA A 138 -0.76 -9.32 0.97
N ILE A 139 -0.65 -9.45 2.30
CA ILE A 139 -1.45 -8.67 3.26
C ILE A 139 -1.17 -7.18 3.12
N ALA A 140 0.10 -6.80 2.97
CA ALA A 140 0.51 -5.42 2.74
C ALA A 140 -0.13 -4.88 1.44
N GLY A 141 -0.05 -5.60 0.33
CA GLY A 141 -0.70 -5.21 -0.93
C GLY A 141 -2.22 -5.07 -0.81
N LEU A 142 -2.89 -5.94 -0.05
CA LEU A 142 -4.31 -5.79 0.24
C LEU A 142 -4.60 -4.57 1.12
N ALA A 143 -3.77 -4.32 2.13
CA ALA A 143 -3.87 -3.15 3.00
C ALA A 143 -3.56 -1.84 2.25
N ALA A 144 -2.76 -1.89 1.19
CA ALA A 144 -2.56 -0.78 0.26
C ALA A 144 -3.85 -0.50 -0.51
N SER A 145 -4.49 -1.52 -1.09
CA SER A 145 -5.57 -1.31 -2.06
C SER A 145 -6.98 -1.25 -1.51
N VAL A 146 -7.34 -2.08 -0.53
CA VAL A 146 -8.73 -2.15 -0.06
C VAL A 146 -9.18 -0.86 0.63
N PRO A 147 -8.42 -0.28 1.58
CA PRO A 147 -8.86 0.92 2.28
C PRO A 147 -9.12 2.14 1.39
N PRO A 148 -8.26 2.53 0.42
CA PRO A 148 -8.53 3.70 -0.41
C PRO A 148 -9.72 3.47 -1.35
N LEU A 149 -9.92 2.26 -1.87
CA LEU A 149 -11.08 1.91 -2.70
C LEU A 149 -12.39 2.06 -1.91
N VAL A 150 -12.44 1.50 -0.70
CA VAL A 150 -13.62 1.62 0.17
C VAL A 150 -13.89 3.09 0.52
N GLN A 151 -12.85 3.85 0.89
CA GLN A 151 -12.99 5.28 1.19
C GLN A 151 -13.51 6.08 -0.02
N PHE A 152 -13.00 5.80 -1.22
CA PHE A 152 -13.47 6.45 -2.43
C PHE A 152 -14.94 6.17 -2.72
N LEU A 153 -15.38 4.91 -2.58
CA LEU A 153 -16.79 4.55 -2.76
C LEU A 153 -17.71 5.23 -1.76
N VAL A 154 -17.26 5.40 -0.51
CA VAL A 154 -17.98 6.15 0.53
C VAL A 154 -18.08 7.65 0.18
N LEU A 155 -17.08 8.20 -0.48
CA LEU A 155 -17.02 9.61 -0.89
C LEU A 155 -17.83 9.91 -2.16
N LEU A 156 -18.05 8.93 -3.05
CA LEU A 156 -18.73 9.13 -4.33
C LEU A 156 -20.07 9.91 -4.21
N PRO A 157 -21.00 9.57 -3.31
CA PRO A 157 -22.27 10.30 -3.20
C PRO A 157 -22.10 11.77 -2.79
N ALA A 158 -21.08 12.06 -1.99
CA ALA A 158 -20.76 13.42 -1.56
C ALA A 158 -20.15 14.24 -2.72
N LEU A 159 -19.32 13.59 -3.53
CA LEU A 159 -18.78 14.18 -4.75
C LEU A 159 -19.90 14.44 -5.76
N ASP A 160 -20.84 13.52 -5.93
CA ASP A 160 -22.00 13.70 -6.84
C ASP A 160 -22.84 14.93 -6.46
N ARG A 161 -23.12 15.10 -5.16
CA ARG A 161 -23.81 16.29 -4.63
C ARG A 161 -23.02 17.57 -4.85
N LEU A 162 -21.72 17.53 -4.55
CA LEU A 162 -20.85 18.70 -4.68
C LEU A 162 -20.73 19.18 -6.13
N TYR A 163 -20.67 18.27 -7.09
CA TYR A 163 -20.59 18.59 -8.53
C TYR A 163 -21.96 18.72 -9.20
N GLY A 164 -23.06 18.46 -8.48
CA GLY A 164 -24.43 18.54 -9.00
C GLY A 164 -24.74 17.51 -10.08
N ARG A 165 -23.89 16.49 -10.29
CA ARG A 165 -24.09 15.41 -11.26
C ARG A 165 -23.24 14.19 -10.89
N PRO A 166 -23.59 12.99 -11.38
CA PRO A 166 -22.81 11.78 -11.16
C PRO A 166 -21.38 11.93 -11.66
N VAL A 167 -20.43 11.67 -10.77
CA VAL A 167 -19.00 11.71 -11.03
C VAL A 167 -18.58 10.40 -11.70
N THR A 168 -17.75 10.49 -12.73
CA THR A 168 -17.21 9.28 -13.39
C THR A 168 -15.92 8.83 -12.71
N VAL A 169 -15.84 7.52 -12.46
CA VAL A 169 -14.66 6.89 -11.86
C VAL A 169 -13.52 6.88 -12.87
N GLY A 170 -12.35 7.35 -12.45
CA GLY A 170 -11.15 7.43 -13.27
C GLY A 170 -10.31 6.15 -13.28
N VAL A 171 -9.31 6.13 -14.16
CA VAL A 171 -8.43 4.97 -14.38
C VAL A 171 -7.60 4.57 -13.15
N GLY A 172 -7.28 5.51 -12.27
CA GLY A 172 -6.53 5.25 -11.03
C GLY A 172 -7.27 4.29 -10.11
N PHE A 173 -8.58 4.44 -9.96
CA PHE A 173 -9.40 3.52 -9.17
C PHE A 173 -9.35 2.08 -9.70
N TYR A 174 -9.49 1.91 -11.02
CA TYR A 174 -9.44 0.58 -11.63
C TYR A 174 -8.06 -0.05 -11.53
N LEU A 175 -6.99 0.75 -11.68
CA LEU A 175 -5.63 0.26 -11.53
C LEU A 175 -5.34 -0.18 -10.09
N GLU A 176 -5.81 0.57 -9.10
CA GLU A 176 -5.71 0.22 -7.69
C GLU A 176 -6.44 -1.10 -7.38
N ALA A 177 -7.66 -1.25 -7.89
CA ALA A 177 -8.43 -2.49 -7.76
C ALA A 177 -7.72 -3.69 -8.41
N ALA A 178 -7.15 -3.50 -9.60
CA ALA A 178 -6.39 -4.53 -10.29
C ALA A 178 -5.11 -4.92 -9.53
N ALA A 179 -4.40 -3.94 -8.97
CA ALA A 179 -3.21 -4.17 -8.15
C ALA A 179 -3.54 -4.99 -6.88
N GLY A 180 -4.61 -4.62 -6.18
CA GLY A 180 -5.08 -5.34 -4.99
C GLY A 180 -5.52 -6.78 -5.29
N LEU A 181 -6.30 -6.98 -6.36
CA LEU A 181 -6.69 -8.31 -6.81
C LEU A 181 -5.48 -9.15 -7.23
N GLY A 182 -4.51 -8.55 -7.93
CA GLY A 182 -3.24 -9.18 -8.26
C GLY A 182 -2.50 -9.65 -7.01
N CYS A 183 -2.42 -8.81 -5.97
CA CYS A 183 -1.76 -9.17 -4.72
C CYS A 183 -2.42 -10.38 -4.05
N LEU A 184 -3.75 -10.44 -4.05
CA LEU A 184 -4.51 -11.57 -3.54
C LEU A 184 -4.19 -12.86 -4.30
N VAL A 185 -4.30 -12.83 -5.63
CA VAL A 185 -4.09 -14.01 -6.49
C VAL A 185 -2.67 -14.54 -6.35
N VAL A 186 -1.68 -13.65 -6.42
CA VAL A 186 -0.26 -14.04 -6.30
C VAL A 186 0.06 -14.54 -4.90
N GLY A 187 -0.50 -13.90 -3.86
CA GLY A 187 -0.34 -14.34 -2.47
C GLY A 187 -0.88 -15.75 -2.24
N LEU A 188 -2.08 -16.06 -2.76
CA LEU A 188 -2.69 -17.39 -2.66
C LEU A 188 -1.88 -18.44 -3.44
N ALA A 189 -1.47 -18.12 -4.68
CA ALA A 189 -0.66 -19.01 -5.50
C ALA A 189 0.70 -19.32 -4.83
N ALA A 190 1.36 -18.31 -4.30
CA ALA A 190 2.63 -18.48 -3.60
C ALA A 190 2.46 -19.24 -2.28
N GLY A 191 1.35 -19.05 -1.55
CA GLY A 191 0.98 -19.83 -0.37
C GLY A 191 0.82 -21.33 -0.66
N ALA A 192 0.24 -21.68 -1.82
CA ALA A 192 0.12 -23.08 -2.26
C ALA A 192 1.49 -23.74 -2.53
N VAL A 193 2.42 -22.99 -3.11
CA VAL A 193 3.80 -23.44 -3.38
C VAL A 193 4.64 -23.51 -2.09
N CYS A 194 4.34 -22.63 -1.14
CA CYS A 194 5.03 -22.49 0.14
C CYS A 194 4.56 -23.50 1.21
N ARG A 195 3.67 -24.45 0.87
CA ARG A 195 3.24 -25.49 1.80
C ARG A 195 4.48 -26.20 2.35
N PRO A 196 4.71 -26.19 3.68
CA PRO A 196 5.84 -26.88 4.26
C PRO A 196 5.74 -28.34 3.82
N GLY A 197 6.73 -28.78 3.05
CA GLY A 197 6.83 -30.15 2.61
C GLY A 197 6.71 -31.08 3.81
N ARG A 198 6.14 -32.26 3.57
CA ARG A 198 5.80 -33.37 4.49
C ARG A 198 6.98 -33.93 5.31
N HIS A 199 8.03 -33.15 5.58
CA HIS A 199 9.20 -33.55 6.36
C HIS A 199 8.94 -33.54 7.87
N PHE A 200 7.90 -32.87 8.36
CA PHE A 200 7.50 -33.00 9.77
C PHE A 200 6.89 -34.37 10.11
N SER A 201 6.45 -35.18 9.13
CA SER A 201 6.00 -36.55 9.39
C SER A 201 7.14 -37.53 9.65
N ALA A 202 8.37 -37.29 9.17
CA ALA A 202 9.49 -38.20 9.41
C ALA A 202 10.07 -38.08 10.83
N ALA A 203 10.07 -36.88 11.42
CA ALA A 203 10.54 -36.68 12.79
C ALA A 203 9.55 -37.22 13.85
N ALA A 204 8.26 -37.31 13.52
CA ALA A 204 7.27 -37.95 14.38
C ALA A 204 7.35 -39.49 14.34
N ALA A 205 7.81 -40.07 13.23
CA ALA A 205 7.95 -41.52 13.07
C ALA A 205 9.16 -42.11 13.82
N ILE A 206 10.23 -41.33 14.04
CA ILE A 206 11.46 -41.81 14.72
C ILE A 206 11.30 -41.82 16.25
N ARG A 207 10.25 -41.19 16.82
CA ARG A 207 9.97 -41.23 18.27
C ARG A 207 9.08 -42.38 18.74
N GLN A 208 8.72 -43.31 17.84
CA GLN A 208 7.82 -44.44 18.15
C GLN A 208 8.45 -45.83 17.94
N GLY A 209 9.77 -45.91 17.73
CA GLY A 209 10.53 -47.18 17.71
C GLY A 209 11.64 -47.15 18.74
#